data_AF-A0A2Z5YWQ0-F1
#
_entry.id   AF-A0A2Z5YWQ0-F1
#
_cell.length_a   1.000
_cell.length_b   1.000
_cell.length_c   1.000
_cell.angle_alpha   90.00
_cell.angle_beta   90.00
_cell.angle_gamma   90.00
#
_symmetry.space_group_name_H-M   'P 1'
#
loop_
_entity.id
_entity.type
_entity.pdbx_description
1 polymer ?
#
loop_
_entity_poly.entity_id
_entity_poly.type
_entity_poly.pdbx_seq_one_letter_code
_entity_poly.pdbx_strand_id
1 'polypeptide(L)'
;MPEKAKVAALLSGTGTTMSSLLYAAKLADCPYELVLVASNVPDAPGLKIADAEGIATFALDHRGLQREDHEAAMDAALRASGADYLALCGYMRILTPGFVEGWAGRMVNTHPSLLPKYKGLDTHARAIAAGDSHGGCSVHVVTAELDGGPLLGQVPVAIVPGETAEMLGRRVLLAEYQLYPRMLAEYVSRPYRADWLLERVRELALALPEAEDRDSHGAPGWRTGGKSGKYFAYFNDQHHGSEHIALLVKTDGPDELAALVERDPSTYFRPAYYGASGWVGIILNRPGVDWNHVAGWLQRSWRQVAPRRLTGLMDAAEEF
;
A
#
# COMPACT_ATOMS: atom_id res chain seq x y z
N MET A 1 6.82 7.39 -17.05
CA MET A 1 6.02 7.40 -15.81
C MET A 1 5.72 5.96 -15.46
N PRO A 2 5.75 5.55 -14.18
CA PRO A 2 5.30 4.20 -13.81
C PRO A 2 3.87 3.96 -14.31
N GLU A 3 3.54 2.70 -14.60
CA GLU A 3 2.17 2.31 -14.95
C GLU A 3 1.22 2.72 -13.82
N LYS A 4 0.03 3.22 -14.17
CA LYS A 4 -0.97 3.62 -13.18
C LYS A 4 -1.41 2.39 -12.38
N ALA A 5 -1.56 2.55 -11.07
CA ALA A 5 -2.13 1.52 -10.23
C ALA A 5 -3.59 1.27 -10.63
N LYS A 6 -3.99 0.00 -10.78
CA LYS A 6 -5.36 -0.36 -11.15
C LYS A 6 -6.22 -0.42 -9.91
N VAL A 7 -7.24 0.44 -9.83
CA VAL A 7 -8.12 0.55 -8.66
C VAL A 7 -9.52 0.11 -9.02
N ALA A 8 -10.11 -0.77 -8.20
CA ALA A 8 -11.54 -1.03 -8.23
C ALA A 8 -12.25 -0.27 -7.10
N ALA A 9 -13.31 0.46 -7.43
CA ALA A 9 -14.12 1.19 -6.45
C ALA A 9 -15.37 0.38 -6.06
N LEU A 10 -15.62 0.23 -4.76
CA LEU A 10 -16.84 -0.42 -4.25
C LEU A 10 -17.80 0.63 -3.70
N LEU A 11 -19.09 0.55 -4.03
CA LEU A 11 -20.11 1.49 -3.55
C LEU A 11 -21.46 0.80 -3.28
N SER A 12 -22.33 1.44 -2.49
CA SER A 12 -23.72 1.00 -2.30
C SER A 12 -24.78 2.03 -2.71
N GLY A 13 -24.37 3.25 -3.08
CA GLY A 13 -25.29 4.39 -3.19
C GLY A 13 -25.02 5.32 -4.37
N THR A 14 -25.12 6.62 -4.12
CA THR A 14 -25.08 7.68 -5.14
C THR A 14 -23.76 7.76 -5.91
N GLY A 15 -22.67 7.26 -5.34
CA GLY A 15 -21.36 7.20 -5.98
C GLY A 15 -20.60 8.52 -6.00
N THR A 16 -21.01 9.55 -5.26
CA THR A 16 -20.35 10.86 -5.32
C THR A 16 -18.90 10.83 -4.87
N THR A 17 -18.59 10.01 -3.85
CA THR A 17 -17.20 9.81 -3.40
C THR A 17 -16.38 9.07 -4.47
N MET A 18 -16.95 8.06 -5.13
CA MET A 18 -16.34 7.41 -6.30
C MET A 18 -16.08 8.41 -7.44
N SER A 19 -17.03 9.32 -7.72
CA SER A 19 -16.86 10.34 -8.75
C SER A 19 -15.67 11.26 -8.47
N SER A 20 -15.38 11.59 -7.20
CA SER A 20 -14.18 12.36 -6.85
C SER A 20 -12.89 11.63 -7.24
N LEU A 21 -12.82 10.30 -7.03
CA LEU A 21 -11.70 9.47 -7.47
C LEU A 21 -11.64 9.39 -9.00
N LEU A 22 -12.78 9.21 -9.67
CA LEU A 22 -12.89 9.15 -11.12
C LEU A 22 -12.34 10.40 -11.80
N TYR A 23 -12.78 11.58 -11.36
CA TYR A 23 -12.32 12.84 -11.97
C TYR A 23 -10.85 13.13 -11.64
N ALA A 24 -10.37 12.73 -10.45
CA ALA A 24 -8.95 12.81 -10.14
C ALA A 24 -8.11 11.87 -11.02
N ALA A 25 -8.58 10.65 -11.31
CA ALA A 25 -7.91 9.68 -12.18
C ALA A 25 -7.66 10.20 -13.61
N LYS A 26 -8.48 11.15 -14.07
CA LYS A 26 -8.36 11.80 -15.38
C LYS A 26 -7.23 12.84 -15.44
N LEU A 27 -6.68 13.26 -14.31
CA LEU A 27 -5.52 14.17 -14.28
C LEU A 27 -4.27 13.45 -14.78
N ALA A 28 -3.41 14.19 -15.48
CA ALA A 28 -2.23 13.65 -16.16
C ALA A 28 -1.20 13.04 -15.19
N ASP A 29 -1.11 13.60 -13.98
CA ASP A 29 -0.20 13.20 -12.91
C ASP A 29 -0.82 12.22 -11.91
N CYS A 30 -2.07 11.81 -12.10
CA CYS A 30 -2.71 10.87 -11.20
C CYS A 30 -2.06 9.47 -11.33
N PRO A 31 -1.59 8.87 -10.22
CA PRO A 31 -0.86 7.60 -10.26
C PRO A 31 -1.77 6.37 -10.31
N TYR A 32 -3.08 6.54 -10.47
CA TYR A 32 -4.04 5.44 -10.57
C TYR A 32 -5.07 5.66 -11.67
N GLU A 33 -5.71 4.56 -12.05
CA GLU A 33 -6.89 4.52 -12.89
C GLU A 33 -7.98 3.66 -12.25
N LEU A 34 -9.25 3.96 -12.55
CA LEU A 34 -10.36 3.13 -12.13
C LEU A 34 -10.64 2.07 -13.20
N VAL A 35 -10.44 0.80 -12.86
CA VAL A 35 -10.66 -0.33 -13.79
C VAL A 35 -12.01 -1.00 -13.63
N LEU A 36 -12.67 -0.80 -12.48
CA LEU A 36 -13.96 -1.39 -12.16
C LEU A 36 -14.69 -0.55 -11.12
N VAL A 37 -16.00 -0.38 -11.28
CA VAL A 37 -16.89 0.06 -10.20
C VAL A 37 -17.87 -1.06 -9.87
N ALA A 38 -17.77 -1.57 -8.65
CA ALA A 38 -18.55 -2.70 -8.16
C ALA A 38 -19.58 -2.28 -7.11
N SER A 39 -20.76 -2.90 -7.11
CA SER A 39 -21.79 -2.63 -6.10
C SER A 39 -22.52 -3.86 -5.61
N ASN A 40 -22.88 -3.84 -4.33
CA ASN A 40 -23.83 -4.79 -3.74
C ASN A 40 -25.30 -4.40 -3.97
N VAL A 41 -25.57 -3.31 -4.70
CA VAL A 41 -26.90 -2.78 -5.04
C VAL A 41 -26.94 -2.56 -6.55
N PRO A 42 -27.59 -3.44 -7.34
CA PRO A 42 -27.60 -3.37 -8.80
C PRO A 42 -28.08 -2.04 -9.40
N ASP A 43 -29.02 -1.39 -8.74
CA ASP A 43 -29.59 -0.11 -9.20
C ASP A 43 -28.88 1.12 -8.58
N ALA A 44 -27.72 0.94 -7.94
CA ALA A 44 -26.98 2.04 -7.32
C ALA A 44 -26.70 3.14 -8.35
N PRO A 45 -27.10 4.41 -8.11
CA PRO A 45 -26.89 5.49 -9.08
C PRO A 45 -25.42 5.68 -9.47
N GLY A 46 -24.48 5.37 -8.58
CA GLY A 46 -23.05 5.44 -8.85
C GLY A 46 -22.58 4.54 -10.01
N LEU A 47 -23.25 3.41 -10.26
CA LEU A 47 -22.91 2.53 -11.39
C LEU A 47 -23.20 3.21 -12.73
N LYS A 48 -24.31 3.95 -12.84
CA LYS A 48 -24.66 4.69 -14.06
C LYS A 48 -23.65 5.80 -14.37
N ILE A 49 -23.07 6.41 -13.33
CA ILE A 49 -22.01 7.41 -13.51
C ILE A 49 -20.75 6.75 -14.07
N ALA A 50 -20.36 5.59 -13.54
CA ALA A 50 -19.19 4.86 -14.01
C ALA A 50 -19.34 4.38 -15.48
N ASP A 51 -20.51 3.83 -15.81
CA ASP A 51 -20.85 3.38 -17.16
C ASP A 51 -20.84 4.54 -18.17
N ALA A 52 -21.42 5.69 -17.81
CA ALA A 52 -21.40 6.90 -18.65
C ALA A 52 -19.98 7.43 -18.90
N GLU A 53 -19.03 7.11 -18.03
CA GLU A 53 -17.62 7.48 -18.12
C GLU A 53 -16.75 6.37 -18.73
N GLY A 54 -17.38 5.29 -19.22
CA GLY A 54 -16.70 4.18 -19.91
C GLY A 54 -15.93 3.23 -18.98
N ILE A 55 -16.21 3.26 -17.67
CA ILE A 55 -15.58 2.36 -16.70
C ILE A 55 -16.43 1.09 -16.58
N ALA A 56 -15.78 -0.07 -16.60
CA ALA A 56 -16.47 -1.35 -16.39
C ALA A 56 -17.23 -1.35 -15.06
N THR A 57 -18.43 -1.96 -15.07
CA THR A 57 -19.26 -2.08 -13.88
C THR A 57 -19.57 -3.54 -13.57
N PHE A 58 -19.69 -3.84 -12.28
CA PHE A 58 -20.19 -5.12 -11.81
C PHE A 58 -21.18 -4.88 -10.68
N ALA A 59 -22.29 -5.60 -10.65
CA ALA A 59 -23.19 -5.53 -9.52
C ALA A 59 -23.84 -6.87 -9.22
N LEU A 60 -23.92 -7.17 -7.94
CA LEU A 60 -24.58 -8.36 -7.44
C LEU A 60 -25.37 -7.99 -6.19
N ASP A 61 -26.68 -8.21 -6.22
CA ASP A 61 -27.51 -8.02 -5.03
C ASP A 61 -27.06 -9.00 -3.94
N HIS A 62 -26.84 -8.45 -2.75
CA HIS A 62 -26.45 -9.24 -1.60
C HIS A 62 -27.63 -9.88 -0.86
N ARG A 63 -28.86 -9.42 -1.10
CA ARG A 63 -30.04 -9.89 -0.40
C ARG A 63 -30.35 -11.33 -0.77
N GLY A 64 -30.49 -12.19 0.23
CA GLY A 64 -30.79 -13.62 0.04
C GLY A 64 -29.56 -14.50 -0.24
N LEU A 65 -28.35 -13.93 -0.30
CA LEU A 65 -27.11 -14.69 -0.42
C LEU A 65 -26.41 -14.81 0.94
N GLN A 66 -25.69 -15.92 1.15
CA GLN A 66 -24.71 -15.97 2.23
C GLN A 66 -23.63 -14.92 1.96
N ARG A 67 -23.03 -14.41 3.03
CA ARG A 67 -22.07 -13.29 2.91
C ARG A 67 -20.84 -13.74 2.12
N GLU A 68 -20.36 -14.93 2.40
CA GLU A 68 -19.20 -15.55 1.79
C GLU A 68 -19.42 -15.81 0.30
N ASP A 69 -20.61 -16.27 -0.10
CA ASP A 69 -20.96 -16.49 -1.51
C ASP A 69 -21.01 -15.17 -2.29
N HIS A 70 -21.58 -14.12 -1.69
CA HIS A 70 -21.61 -12.78 -2.30
C HIS A 70 -20.19 -12.22 -2.44
N GLU A 71 -19.38 -12.30 -1.37
CA GLU A 71 -18.02 -11.81 -1.37
C GLU A 71 -17.11 -12.57 -2.33
N ALA A 72 -17.29 -13.89 -2.49
CA ALA A 72 -16.55 -14.69 -3.47
C ALA A 72 -16.84 -14.24 -4.91
N ALA A 73 -18.11 -13.96 -5.24
CA ALA A 73 -18.47 -13.45 -6.56
C ALA A 73 -17.95 -12.03 -6.81
N MET A 74 -18.00 -11.16 -5.78
CA MET A 74 -17.40 -9.81 -5.85
C MET A 74 -15.87 -9.91 -6.04
N ASP A 75 -15.17 -10.71 -5.25
CA ASP A 75 -13.72 -10.93 -5.34
C ASP A 75 -13.30 -11.43 -6.73
N ALA A 76 -14.05 -12.39 -7.28
CA ALA A 76 -13.81 -12.89 -8.64
C ALA A 76 -13.88 -11.76 -9.68
N ALA A 77 -14.88 -10.88 -9.60
CA ALA A 77 -15.00 -9.73 -10.50
C ALA A 77 -13.86 -8.71 -10.30
N LEU A 78 -13.50 -8.41 -9.05
CA LEU A 78 -12.40 -7.50 -8.71
C LEU A 78 -11.04 -8.01 -9.22
N ARG A 79 -10.79 -9.31 -9.15
CA ARG A 79 -9.57 -9.92 -9.69
C ARG A 79 -9.59 -9.99 -11.20
N ALA A 80 -10.73 -10.33 -11.81
CA ALA A 80 -10.88 -10.38 -13.26
C ALA A 80 -10.68 -9.01 -13.93
N SER A 81 -10.97 -7.90 -13.24
CA SER A 81 -10.66 -6.55 -13.74
C SER A 81 -9.17 -6.20 -13.67
N GLY A 82 -8.34 -7.04 -13.05
CA GLY A 82 -6.93 -6.77 -12.85
C GLY A 82 -6.65 -5.67 -11.82
N ALA A 83 -7.55 -5.47 -10.84
CA ALA A 83 -7.34 -4.46 -9.81
C ALA A 83 -6.19 -4.85 -8.87
N ASP A 84 -5.31 -3.89 -8.60
CA ASP A 84 -4.25 -3.97 -7.60
C ASP A 84 -4.75 -3.50 -6.23
N TYR A 85 -5.67 -2.53 -6.22
CA TYR A 85 -6.18 -1.88 -5.02
C TYR A 85 -7.71 -1.75 -5.03
N LEU A 86 -8.30 -1.71 -3.84
CA LEU A 86 -9.73 -1.44 -3.63
C LEU A 86 -9.94 -0.09 -2.93
N ALA A 87 -10.90 0.69 -3.42
CA ALA A 87 -11.35 1.93 -2.82
C ALA A 87 -12.82 1.81 -2.37
N LEU A 88 -13.07 1.80 -1.07
CA LEU A 88 -14.42 1.76 -0.52
C LEU A 88 -15.04 3.18 -0.53
N CYS A 89 -15.99 3.38 -1.43
CA CYS A 89 -16.66 4.65 -1.70
C CYS A 89 -18.10 4.63 -1.17
N GLY A 90 -18.25 4.56 0.15
CA GLY A 90 -19.56 4.42 0.78
C GLY A 90 -20.15 3.03 0.56
N TYR A 91 -19.33 1.99 0.70
CA TYR A 91 -19.76 0.60 0.68
C TYR A 91 -20.35 0.22 2.04
N MET A 92 -21.66 -0.03 2.09
CA MET A 92 -22.45 -0.13 3.33
C MET A 92 -22.56 -1.57 3.88
N ARG A 93 -21.66 -2.48 3.47
CA ARG A 93 -21.58 -3.83 4.05
C ARG A 93 -20.27 -4.03 4.80
N ILE A 94 -20.38 -4.64 5.97
CA ILE A 94 -19.21 -5.13 6.72
C ILE A 94 -18.64 -6.32 5.96
N LEU A 95 -17.37 -6.21 5.55
CA LEU A 95 -16.62 -7.26 4.87
C LEU A 95 -16.17 -8.33 5.87
N THR A 96 -16.13 -9.59 5.44
CA THR A 96 -15.57 -10.66 6.28
C THR A 96 -14.06 -10.48 6.49
N PRO A 97 -13.51 -11.03 7.60
CA PRO A 97 -12.07 -11.07 7.79
C PRO A 97 -11.32 -11.75 6.63
N GLY A 98 -11.88 -12.83 6.06
CA GLY A 98 -11.26 -13.54 4.94
C GLY A 98 -11.17 -12.70 3.67
N PHE A 99 -12.20 -11.92 3.34
CA PHE A 99 -12.15 -10.98 2.23
C PHE A 99 -11.09 -9.89 2.45
N VAL A 100 -11.07 -9.31 3.66
CA VAL A 100 -10.10 -8.27 4.01
C VAL A 100 -8.66 -8.79 3.99
N GLU A 101 -8.42 -10.01 4.46
CA GLU A 101 -7.12 -10.67 4.43
C GLU A 101 -6.62 -10.88 2.98
N GLY A 102 -7.51 -11.31 2.07
CA GLY A 102 -7.18 -11.47 0.65
C GLY A 102 -6.76 -10.18 -0.07
N TRP A 103 -7.09 -9.02 0.51
CA TRP A 103 -6.73 -7.68 0.03
C TRP A 103 -5.93 -6.87 1.06
N ALA A 104 -5.30 -7.52 2.03
CA ALA A 104 -4.54 -6.85 3.09
C ALA A 104 -3.52 -5.85 2.54
N GLY A 105 -3.50 -4.63 3.07
CA GLY A 105 -2.62 -3.54 2.61
C GLY A 105 -2.94 -2.98 1.21
N ARG A 106 -4.07 -3.40 0.62
CA ARG A 106 -4.51 -2.98 -0.72
C ARG A 106 -5.92 -2.37 -0.71
N MET A 107 -6.52 -2.18 0.45
CA MET A 107 -7.85 -1.58 0.62
C MET A 107 -7.77 -0.25 1.36
N VAL A 108 -8.42 0.78 0.81
CA VAL A 108 -8.52 2.09 1.45
C VAL A 108 -9.99 2.49 1.55
N ASN A 109 -10.39 3.03 2.69
CA ASN A 109 -11.74 3.53 2.94
C ASN A 109 -11.72 5.00 3.36
N THR A 110 -12.75 5.75 2.99
CA THR A 110 -13.05 7.03 3.63
C THR A 110 -14.21 6.86 4.62
N HIS A 111 -14.05 7.46 5.80
CA HIS A 111 -15.01 7.36 6.90
C HIS A 111 -15.42 8.77 7.37
N PRO A 112 -16.72 9.07 7.52
CA PRO A 112 -17.22 10.42 7.81
C PRO A 112 -17.08 10.81 9.30
N SER A 113 -15.94 10.53 9.91
CA SER A 113 -15.57 11.01 11.23
C SER A 113 -14.07 11.29 11.35
N LEU A 114 -13.67 11.96 12.43
CA LEU A 114 -12.28 12.05 12.86
C LEU A 114 -11.92 10.82 13.71
N LEU A 115 -11.58 9.71 13.05
CA LEU A 115 -11.13 8.48 13.72
C LEU A 115 -9.99 8.77 14.72
N PRO A 116 -9.97 8.09 15.89
CA PRO A 116 -10.79 6.94 16.27
C PRO A 116 -12.21 7.28 16.77
N LYS A 117 -12.64 8.55 16.76
CA LYS A 117 -14.00 8.92 17.20
C LYS A 117 -15.05 8.39 16.22
N TYR A 118 -16.19 7.97 16.77
CA TYR A 118 -17.41 7.62 16.02
C TYR A 118 -17.19 6.61 14.88
N LYS A 119 -16.67 5.42 15.20
CA LYS A 119 -16.70 4.27 14.29
C LYS A 119 -18.15 3.87 13.95
N GLY A 120 -18.38 3.31 12.78
CA GLY A 120 -19.70 2.90 12.30
C GLY A 120 -20.61 4.06 11.90
N LEU A 121 -21.92 3.92 12.12
CA LEU A 121 -22.93 4.83 11.55
C LEU A 121 -23.18 6.10 12.40
N ASP A 122 -23.95 7.01 11.81
CA ASP A 122 -24.49 8.24 12.42
C ASP A 122 -23.44 9.16 13.06
N THR A 123 -22.26 9.20 12.45
CA THR A 123 -21.07 9.89 12.97
C THR A 123 -21.31 11.37 13.24
N HIS A 124 -22.01 12.07 12.34
CA HIS A 124 -22.30 13.49 12.45
C HIS A 124 -23.24 13.81 13.60
N ALA A 125 -24.33 13.04 13.74
CA ALA A 125 -25.29 13.21 14.82
C ALA A 125 -24.63 12.96 16.18
N ARG A 126 -23.76 11.94 16.27
CA ARG A 126 -23.00 11.63 17.47
C ARG A 126 -22.01 12.74 17.85
N ALA A 127 -21.30 13.31 16.87
CA ALA A 127 -20.39 14.44 17.11
C ALA A 127 -21.13 15.67 17.64
N ILE A 128 -22.27 16.02 17.04
CA ILE A 128 -23.10 17.14 17.48
C ILE A 128 -23.66 16.89 18.89
N ALA A 129 -24.20 15.71 19.15
CA ALA A 129 -24.77 15.35 20.45
C ALA A 129 -23.72 15.34 21.57
N ALA A 130 -22.47 15.01 21.25
CA ALA A 130 -21.34 15.06 22.19
C ALA A 130 -20.84 16.48 22.46
N GLY A 131 -21.33 17.49 21.72
CA GLY A 131 -20.87 18.88 21.84
C GLY A 131 -19.46 19.09 21.26
N ASP A 132 -19.02 18.24 20.32
CA ASP A 132 -17.73 18.44 19.66
C ASP A 132 -17.70 19.75 18.88
N SER A 133 -16.55 20.42 18.85
CA SER A 133 -16.37 21.62 18.01
C SER A 133 -16.15 21.29 16.53
N HIS A 134 -15.79 20.05 16.22
CA HIS A 134 -15.47 19.59 14.87
C HIS A 134 -15.99 18.17 14.62
N GLY A 135 -16.61 17.99 13.47
CA GLY A 135 -16.69 16.70 12.79
C GLY A 135 -15.53 16.58 11.81
N GLY A 136 -15.68 15.74 10.80
CA GLY A 136 -14.68 15.62 9.73
C GLY A 136 -14.74 14.28 9.06
N CYS A 137 -13.75 14.01 8.22
CA CYS A 137 -13.56 12.71 7.59
C CYS A 137 -12.13 12.20 7.79
N SER A 138 -11.99 10.89 7.68
CA SER A 138 -10.73 10.16 7.71
C SER A 138 -10.58 9.34 6.45
N VAL A 139 -9.35 9.12 6.01
CA VAL A 139 -9.00 8.06 5.06
C VAL A 139 -8.04 7.13 5.76
N HIS A 140 -8.32 5.82 5.68
CA HIS A 140 -7.53 4.82 6.36
C HIS A 140 -7.43 3.54 5.53
N VAL A 141 -6.41 2.74 5.84
CA VAL A 141 -6.28 1.37 5.32
C VAL A 141 -7.35 0.51 5.97
N VAL A 142 -8.00 -0.36 5.22
CA VAL A 142 -8.98 -1.30 5.79
C VAL A 142 -8.25 -2.48 6.42
N THR A 143 -8.66 -2.84 7.63
CA THR A 143 -8.24 -4.04 8.34
C THR A 143 -9.49 -4.80 8.81
N ALA A 144 -9.32 -5.99 9.38
CA ALA A 144 -10.45 -6.74 9.94
C ALA A 144 -11.11 -6.03 11.13
N GLU A 145 -10.42 -5.08 11.77
CA GLU A 145 -11.01 -4.19 12.77
C GLU A 145 -11.81 -3.08 12.08
N LEU A 146 -13.10 -3.00 12.41
CA LEU A 146 -13.99 -1.95 11.92
C LEU A 146 -13.39 -0.56 12.19
N ASP A 147 -13.19 0.20 11.10
CA ASP A 147 -12.64 1.56 11.10
C ASP A 147 -11.38 1.71 11.99
N GLY A 148 -10.56 0.64 12.07
CA GLY A 148 -9.43 0.54 13.01
C GLY A 148 -8.05 0.47 12.35
N GLY A 149 -7.99 0.47 11.01
CA GLY A 149 -6.73 0.37 10.31
C GLY A 149 -5.89 1.67 10.32
N PRO A 150 -4.63 1.59 9.86
CA PRO A 150 -3.72 2.73 9.81
C PRO A 150 -4.34 3.95 9.12
N LEU A 151 -4.29 5.09 9.81
CA LEU A 151 -4.77 6.37 9.31
C LEU A 151 -3.81 6.92 8.25
N LEU A 152 -4.35 7.34 7.10
CA LEU A 152 -3.60 7.98 6.03
C LEU A 152 -3.71 9.50 6.10
N GLY A 153 -4.90 10.02 6.43
CA GLY A 153 -5.12 11.45 6.59
C GLY A 153 -6.51 11.77 7.11
N GLN A 154 -6.70 13.03 7.53
CA GLN A 154 -7.96 13.55 8.06
C GLN A 154 -8.17 14.99 7.63
N VAL A 155 -9.44 15.39 7.55
CA VAL A 155 -9.84 16.80 7.42
C VAL A 155 -10.90 17.11 8.47
N PRO A 156 -10.60 17.99 9.45
CA PRO A 156 -11.59 18.47 10.40
C PRO A 156 -12.54 19.47 9.73
N VAL A 157 -13.81 19.43 10.12
CA VAL A 157 -14.86 20.35 9.66
C VAL A 157 -15.55 20.92 10.89
N ALA A 158 -15.44 22.24 11.06
CA ALA A 158 -16.03 22.94 12.20
C ALA A 158 -17.57 22.76 12.25
N ILE A 159 -18.10 22.41 13.41
CA ILE A 159 -19.54 22.30 13.65
C ILE A 159 -20.05 23.70 14.01
N VAL A 160 -21.00 24.21 13.22
CA VAL A 160 -21.58 25.54 13.44
C VAL A 160 -22.77 25.45 14.40
N PRO A 161 -22.95 26.40 15.34
CA PRO A 161 -24.10 26.38 16.24
C PRO A 161 -25.44 26.26 15.49
N GLY A 162 -26.26 25.29 15.91
CA GLY A 162 -27.57 25.02 15.31
C GLY A 162 -27.53 24.17 14.03
N GLU A 163 -26.36 23.68 13.59
CA GLU A 163 -26.30 22.73 12.48
C GLU A 163 -27.02 21.41 12.78
N THR A 164 -27.70 20.88 11.77
CA THR A 164 -28.20 19.50 11.76
C THR A 164 -27.11 18.54 11.28
N ALA A 165 -27.28 17.24 11.55
CA ALA A 165 -26.38 16.20 11.06
C ALA A 165 -26.29 16.18 9.53
N GLU A 166 -27.38 16.49 8.82
CA GLU A 166 -27.41 16.59 7.36
C GLU A 166 -26.56 17.76 6.86
N MET A 167 -26.67 18.94 7.49
CA MET A 167 -25.88 20.12 7.13
C MET A 167 -24.38 19.87 7.31
N LEU A 168 -24.00 19.29 8.46
CA LEU A 168 -22.62 18.89 8.72
C LEU A 168 -22.16 17.84 7.70
N GLY A 169 -22.99 16.83 7.43
CA GLY A 169 -22.67 15.77 6.48
C GLY A 169 -22.38 16.28 5.07
N ARG A 170 -23.14 17.27 4.57
CA ARG A 170 -22.86 17.89 3.26
C ARG A 170 -21.50 18.57 3.22
N ARG A 171 -21.07 19.22 4.31
CA ARG A 171 -19.75 19.87 4.42
C ARG A 171 -18.63 18.86 4.60
N VAL A 172 -18.84 17.80 5.38
CA VAL A 172 -17.89 16.69 5.52
C VAL A 172 -17.69 15.97 4.19
N LEU A 173 -18.75 15.76 3.43
CA LEU A 173 -18.68 15.12 2.12
C LEU A 173 -17.80 15.93 1.12
N LEU A 174 -17.84 17.27 1.18
CA LEU A 174 -16.91 18.09 0.40
C LEU A 174 -15.46 17.88 0.84
N ALA A 175 -15.21 17.70 2.15
CA ALA A 175 -13.89 17.38 2.66
C ALA A 175 -13.41 16.00 2.20
N GLU A 176 -14.29 15.00 2.14
CA GLU A 176 -13.99 13.67 1.60
C GLU A 176 -13.53 13.74 0.14
N TYR A 177 -14.22 14.53 -0.69
CA TYR A 177 -13.84 14.70 -2.10
C TYR A 177 -12.43 15.28 -2.29
N GLN A 178 -11.95 16.06 -1.33
CA GLN A 178 -10.60 16.64 -1.38
C GLN A 178 -9.54 15.71 -0.80
N LEU A 179 -9.89 14.97 0.26
CA LEU A 179 -8.97 14.13 0.99
C LEU A 179 -8.76 12.79 0.28
N TYR A 180 -9.83 12.12 -0.13
CA TYR A 180 -9.76 10.73 -0.53
C TYR A 180 -8.95 10.48 -1.82
N PRO A 181 -9.12 11.26 -2.90
CA PRO A 181 -8.30 11.08 -4.09
C PRO A 181 -6.80 11.28 -3.83
N ARG A 182 -6.44 12.25 -2.97
CA ARG A 182 -5.05 12.54 -2.62
C ARG A 182 -4.42 11.42 -1.81
N MET A 183 -5.12 10.97 -0.77
CA MET A 183 -4.64 9.88 0.09
C MET A 183 -4.54 8.57 -0.69
N LEU A 184 -5.48 8.30 -1.61
CA LEU A 184 -5.38 7.15 -2.50
C LEU A 184 -4.15 7.28 -3.41
N ALA A 185 -3.93 8.43 -4.05
CA ALA A 185 -2.76 8.67 -4.90
C ALA A 185 -1.43 8.50 -4.17
N GLU A 186 -1.29 9.07 -2.97
CA GLU A 186 -0.12 8.91 -2.12
C GLU A 186 0.08 7.44 -1.71
N TYR A 187 -1.02 6.74 -1.38
CA TYR A 187 -0.97 5.36 -0.95
C TYR A 187 -0.52 4.41 -2.05
N VAL A 188 -1.11 4.50 -3.25
CA VAL A 188 -0.78 3.60 -4.37
C VAL A 188 0.59 3.88 -4.99
N SER A 189 1.12 5.10 -4.83
CA SER A 189 2.46 5.46 -5.30
C SER A 189 3.59 5.08 -4.33
N ARG A 190 3.27 4.76 -3.06
CA ARG A 190 4.25 4.39 -2.04
C ARG A 190 5.26 3.30 -2.44
N PRO A 191 4.92 2.26 -3.24
CA PRO A 191 5.88 1.21 -3.56
C PRO A 191 7.06 1.71 -4.41
N TYR A 192 6.97 2.93 -4.96
CA TYR A 192 8.01 3.56 -5.75
C TYR A 192 8.78 4.66 -5.00
N ARG A 193 8.39 4.98 -3.76
CA ARG A 193 9.02 6.02 -2.96
C ARG A 193 10.19 5.47 -2.15
N ALA A 194 11.28 6.24 -2.09
CA ALA A 194 12.51 5.83 -1.41
C ALA A 194 12.31 5.57 0.09
N ASP A 195 11.52 6.41 0.77
CA ASP A 195 11.26 6.28 2.21
C ASP A 195 10.51 4.98 2.53
N TRP A 196 9.50 4.63 1.74
CA TRP A 196 8.76 3.39 1.91
C TRP A 196 9.61 2.15 1.59
N LEU A 197 10.36 2.20 0.48
CA LEU A 197 11.26 1.11 0.08
C LEU A 197 12.38 0.89 1.11
N LEU A 198 12.95 1.96 1.65
CA LEU A 198 13.97 1.89 2.71
C LEU A 198 13.42 1.16 3.94
N GLU A 199 12.21 1.51 4.39
CA GLU A 199 11.64 0.88 5.58
C GLU A 199 11.32 -0.60 5.35
N ARG A 200 10.87 -0.97 4.14
CA ARG A 200 10.69 -2.39 3.78
C ARG A 200 11.98 -3.17 3.77
N VAL A 201 13.06 -2.61 3.23
CA VAL A 201 14.38 -3.25 3.25
C VAL A 201 14.90 -3.33 4.69
N ARG A 202 14.72 -2.27 5.49
CA ARG A 202 15.12 -2.23 6.91
C ARG A 202 14.46 -3.34 7.70
N GLU A 203 13.15 -3.52 7.56
CA GLU A 203 12.39 -4.58 8.24
C GLU A 203 12.99 -5.96 7.94
N LEU A 204 13.24 -6.27 6.66
CA LEU A 204 13.82 -7.55 6.24
C LEU A 204 15.26 -7.71 6.71
N ALA A 205 16.07 -6.66 6.65
CA ALA A 205 17.48 -6.72 7.03
C ALA A 205 17.64 -6.89 8.55
N LEU A 206 16.83 -6.19 9.36
CA LEU A 206 16.87 -6.26 10.83
C LEU A 206 16.20 -7.53 11.40
N ALA A 207 15.44 -8.27 10.58
CA ALA A 207 14.98 -9.61 10.94
C ALA A 207 16.11 -10.65 10.97
N LEU A 208 17.26 -10.37 10.35
CA LEU A 208 18.41 -11.27 10.34
C LEU A 208 19.15 -11.27 11.70
N PRO A 209 19.69 -12.41 12.16
CA PRO A 209 20.30 -12.50 13.48
C PRO A 209 21.45 -11.51 13.67
N GLU A 210 21.36 -10.74 14.75
CA GLU A 210 22.34 -9.71 15.12
C GLU A 210 22.64 -8.71 13.99
N ALA A 211 21.69 -8.42 13.10
CA ALA A 211 21.85 -7.31 12.16
C ALA A 211 21.68 -5.95 12.87
N GLU A 212 22.53 -5.00 12.50
CA GLU A 212 22.48 -3.61 12.98
C GLU A 212 22.34 -2.67 11.77
N ASP A 213 21.48 -1.65 11.91
CA ASP A 213 21.41 -0.51 10.99
C ASP A 213 22.55 0.46 11.30
N ARG A 214 23.31 0.86 10.29
CA ARG A 214 24.38 1.85 10.39
C ARG A 214 24.63 2.52 9.05
N ASP A 215 24.57 3.84 9.04
CA ASP A 215 24.92 4.63 7.86
C ASP A 215 26.40 4.46 7.48
N SER A 216 26.65 4.47 6.17
CA SER A 216 27.99 4.54 5.60
C SER A 216 28.04 5.63 4.55
N HIS A 217 28.87 6.66 4.79
CA HIS A 217 29.06 7.78 3.86
C HIS A 217 27.75 8.47 3.44
N GLY A 218 26.75 8.52 4.34
CA GLY A 218 25.44 9.13 4.09
C GLY A 218 24.40 8.20 3.49
N ALA A 219 24.76 6.97 3.11
CA ALA A 219 23.82 5.96 2.65
C ALA A 219 23.42 5.00 3.80
N PRO A 220 22.14 4.66 3.97
CA PRO A 220 21.72 3.62 4.91
C PRO A 220 22.36 2.28 4.58
N GLY A 221 22.77 1.53 5.61
CA GLY A 221 23.42 0.24 5.45
C GLY A 221 23.19 -0.70 6.61
N TRP A 222 23.37 -1.99 6.35
CA TRP A 222 23.18 -3.04 7.36
C TRP A 222 24.41 -3.91 7.49
N ARG A 223 24.79 -4.18 8.73
CA ARG A 223 25.99 -4.92 9.11
C ARG A 223 25.67 -5.98 10.15
N THR A 224 26.52 -7.00 10.27
CA THR A 224 26.48 -7.91 11.40
C THR A 224 26.86 -7.18 12.70
N GLY A 225 26.38 -7.69 13.83
CA GLY A 225 26.59 -7.08 15.12
C GLY A 225 28.03 -7.13 15.64
N GLY A 226 28.29 -6.30 16.65
CA GLY A 226 29.56 -6.25 17.37
C GLY A 226 30.60 -5.32 16.76
N LYS A 227 31.73 -5.10 17.46
CA LYS A 227 32.71 -4.04 17.12
C LYS A 227 33.31 -4.16 15.71
N SER A 228 33.56 -5.38 15.24
CA SER A 228 34.16 -5.68 13.93
C SER A 228 33.14 -6.15 12.88
N GLY A 229 31.85 -5.89 13.10
CA GLY A 229 30.78 -6.24 12.18
C GLY A 229 31.04 -5.74 10.76
N LYS A 230 30.61 -6.54 9.78
CA LYS A 230 30.81 -6.27 8.35
C LYS A 230 29.48 -5.98 7.68
N TYR A 231 29.48 -5.04 6.74
CA TYR A 231 28.31 -4.71 5.94
C TYR A 231 27.96 -5.86 5.00
N PHE A 232 26.67 -6.16 4.93
CA PHE A 232 26.08 -7.11 3.99
C PHE A 232 25.06 -6.46 3.07
N ALA A 233 24.57 -5.26 3.38
CA ALA A 233 23.62 -4.56 2.53
C ALA A 233 23.79 -3.05 2.60
N TYR A 234 23.45 -2.36 1.51
CA TYR A 234 23.29 -0.90 1.47
C TYR A 234 22.01 -0.54 0.73
N PHE A 235 21.37 0.55 1.14
CA PHE A 235 20.29 1.17 0.39
C PHE A 235 20.88 2.26 -0.51
N ASN A 236 20.45 2.26 -1.77
CA ASN A 236 20.79 3.29 -2.73
C ASN A 236 19.49 3.99 -3.13
N ASP A 237 19.32 5.24 -2.72
CA ASP A 237 18.18 6.09 -3.01
C ASP A 237 18.48 7.08 -4.16
N GLN A 238 19.30 6.65 -5.12
CA GLN A 238 19.82 7.48 -6.23
C GLN A 238 20.94 8.45 -5.83
N HIS A 239 21.53 8.32 -4.63
CA HIS A 239 22.77 9.01 -4.29
C HIS A 239 23.87 8.79 -5.36
N HIS A 240 24.62 9.86 -5.65
CA HIS A 240 25.64 9.93 -6.70
C HIS A 240 25.14 9.79 -8.16
N GLY A 241 23.86 10.05 -8.42
CA GLY A 241 23.31 10.08 -9.79
C GLY A 241 22.99 8.68 -10.34
N SER A 242 22.79 7.69 -9.47
CA SER A 242 22.28 6.39 -9.86
C SER A 242 20.82 6.51 -10.34
N GLU A 243 20.46 5.78 -11.39
CA GLU A 243 19.12 5.82 -11.99
C GLU A 243 18.04 5.15 -11.12
N HIS A 244 18.44 4.24 -10.21
CA HIS A 244 17.52 3.35 -9.52
C HIS A 244 17.54 3.53 -8.00
N ILE A 245 16.36 3.41 -7.38
CA ILE A 245 16.26 3.11 -5.95
C ILE A 245 16.49 1.61 -5.82
N ALA A 246 17.50 1.20 -5.06
CA ALA A 246 17.99 -0.17 -5.08
C ALA A 246 18.52 -0.66 -3.74
N LEU A 247 18.48 -1.99 -3.58
CA LEU A 247 19.22 -2.70 -2.55
C LEU A 247 20.54 -3.19 -3.14
N LEU A 248 21.66 -2.86 -2.51
CA LEU A 248 22.97 -3.40 -2.87
C LEU A 248 23.31 -4.56 -1.93
N VAL A 249 23.60 -5.73 -2.52
CA VAL A 249 23.95 -6.97 -1.79
C VAL A 249 25.15 -7.66 -2.43
N LYS A 250 25.80 -8.55 -1.67
CA LYS A 250 26.97 -9.31 -2.12
C LYS A 250 26.57 -10.47 -3.03
N THR A 251 27.39 -10.69 -4.06
CA THR A 251 27.43 -11.89 -4.90
C THR A 251 28.62 -12.76 -4.48
N ASP A 252 28.72 -13.98 -5.03
CA ASP A 252 29.88 -14.86 -4.75
C ASP A 252 31.14 -14.43 -5.51
N GLY A 253 30.98 -13.58 -6.54
CA GLY A 253 32.08 -12.97 -7.26
C GLY A 253 31.61 -12.11 -8.43
N PRO A 254 32.54 -11.56 -9.22
CA PRO A 254 32.23 -10.72 -10.39
C PRO A 254 31.57 -11.49 -11.54
N ASP A 255 31.80 -12.80 -11.67
CA ASP A 255 31.22 -13.62 -12.72
C ASP A 255 29.71 -13.82 -12.51
N GLU A 256 29.29 -14.09 -11.27
CA GLU A 256 27.87 -14.16 -10.94
C GLU A 256 27.17 -12.81 -11.15
N LEU A 257 27.80 -11.72 -10.72
CA LEU A 257 27.30 -10.37 -10.97
C LEU A 257 27.05 -10.13 -12.46
N ALA A 258 28.02 -10.50 -13.32
CA ALA A 258 27.88 -10.35 -14.77
C ALA A 258 26.72 -11.19 -15.31
N ALA A 259 26.61 -12.46 -14.90
CA ALA A 259 25.55 -13.36 -15.32
C ALA A 259 24.14 -12.88 -14.91
N LEU A 260 23.99 -12.31 -13.70
CA LEU A 260 22.71 -11.76 -13.23
C LEU A 260 22.26 -10.56 -14.06
N VAL A 261 23.18 -9.63 -14.33
CA VAL A 261 22.90 -8.41 -15.11
C VAL A 261 22.62 -8.76 -16.57
N GLU A 262 23.34 -9.73 -17.14
CA GLU A 262 23.07 -10.20 -18.51
C GLU A 262 21.70 -10.88 -18.62
N ARG A 263 21.35 -11.72 -17.64
CA ARG A 263 20.10 -12.48 -17.64
C ARG A 263 18.87 -11.61 -17.39
N ASP A 264 18.95 -10.65 -16.46
CA ASP A 264 17.82 -9.81 -16.08
C ASP A 264 18.26 -8.38 -15.72
N PRO A 265 18.55 -7.55 -16.74
CA PRO A 265 18.96 -6.15 -16.54
C PRO A 265 17.81 -5.27 -16.01
N SER A 266 16.57 -5.76 -16.01
CA SER A 266 15.42 -5.03 -15.45
C SER A 266 15.34 -5.13 -13.91
N THR A 267 16.00 -6.14 -13.35
CA THR A 267 16.10 -6.36 -11.90
C THR A 267 17.48 -6.01 -11.37
N TYR A 268 18.55 -6.28 -12.13
CA TYR A 268 19.91 -6.17 -11.65
C TYR A 268 20.75 -5.16 -12.44
N PHE A 269 21.61 -4.44 -11.72
CA PHE A 269 22.63 -3.60 -12.34
C PHE A 269 23.96 -3.68 -11.59
N ARG A 270 25.02 -3.22 -12.26
CA ARG A 270 26.36 -3.07 -11.66
C ARG A 270 26.47 -1.70 -10.97
N PRO A 271 26.60 -1.64 -9.63
CA PRO A 271 26.78 -0.37 -8.91
C PRO A 271 28.15 0.25 -9.18
N ALA A 272 28.18 1.58 -9.39
CA ALA A 272 29.35 2.34 -9.88
C ALA A 272 30.60 2.32 -8.97
N TYR A 273 30.46 1.93 -7.70
CA TYR A 273 31.57 1.90 -6.72
C TYR A 273 31.76 0.55 -6.00
N TYR A 274 30.86 -0.41 -6.24
CA TYR A 274 30.87 -1.71 -5.56
C TYR A 274 31.05 -2.90 -6.50
N GLY A 275 30.93 -2.69 -7.82
CA GLY A 275 31.00 -3.75 -8.82
C GLY A 275 32.33 -4.50 -8.90
N ALA A 276 33.45 -3.87 -8.54
CA ALA A 276 34.76 -4.54 -8.44
C ALA A 276 34.87 -5.48 -7.22
N SER A 277 33.96 -5.33 -6.24
CA SER A 277 34.00 -6.00 -4.94
C SER A 277 32.95 -7.11 -4.79
N GLY A 278 32.31 -7.53 -5.90
CA GLY A 278 31.27 -8.57 -5.88
C GLY A 278 29.96 -8.12 -5.24
N TRP A 279 29.43 -6.97 -5.65
CA TRP A 279 28.11 -6.50 -5.23
C TRP A 279 27.20 -6.26 -6.43
N VAL A 280 25.94 -6.64 -6.31
CA VAL A 280 24.87 -6.39 -7.28
C VAL A 280 23.86 -5.41 -6.71
N GLY A 281 23.34 -4.52 -7.55
CA GLY A 281 22.19 -3.69 -7.21
C GLY A 281 20.89 -4.34 -7.69
N ILE A 282 19.93 -4.52 -6.79
CA ILE A 282 18.58 -5.00 -7.06
C ILE A 282 17.66 -3.78 -7.14
N ILE A 283 17.07 -3.53 -8.31
CA ILE A 283 16.17 -2.41 -8.57
C ILE A 283 14.86 -2.63 -7.82
N LEU A 284 14.47 -1.64 -6.99
CA LEU A 284 13.30 -1.70 -6.12
C LEU A 284 12.15 -0.77 -6.57
N ASN A 285 12.45 0.34 -7.25
CA ASN A 285 11.43 1.25 -7.78
C ASN A 285 10.83 0.75 -9.10
N ARG A 286 10.38 -0.51 -9.13
CA ARG A 286 9.77 -1.19 -10.28
C ARG A 286 8.49 -1.93 -9.88
N PRO A 287 7.55 -2.16 -10.80
CA PRO A 287 6.37 -2.98 -10.51
C PRO A 287 6.76 -4.42 -10.19
N GLY A 288 5.97 -5.09 -9.35
CA GLY A 288 6.09 -6.54 -9.11
C GLY A 288 7.35 -6.97 -8.37
N VAL A 289 7.93 -6.12 -7.51
CA VAL A 289 9.04 -6.53 -6.62
C VAL A 289 8.61 -7.74 -5.78
N ASP A 290 9.32 -8.85 -5.97
CA ASP A 290 9.20 -10.03 -5.12
C ASP A 290 10.02 -9.82 -3.84
N TRP A 291 9.32 -9.55 -2.74
CA TRP A 291 9.95 -9.32 -1.44
C TRP A 291 10.56 -10.58 -0.81
N ASN A 292 10.10 -11.78 -1.18
CA ASN A 292 10.73 -13.03 -0.74
C ASN A 292 12.09 -13.20 -1.42
N HIS A 293 12.17 -12.84 -2.70
CA HIS A 293 13.42 -12.81 -3.44
C HIS A 293 14.41 -11.77 -2.87
N VAL A 294 13.93 -10.57 -2.53
CA VAL A 294 14.73 -9.55 -1.83
C VAL A 294 15.24 -10.05 -0.48
N ALA A 295 14.37 -10.70 0.32
CA ALA A 295 14.74 -11.29 1.61
C ALA A 295 15.80 -12.39 1.45
N GLY A 296 15.66 -13.27 0.46
CA GLY A 296 16.64 -14.31 0.15
C GLY A 296 18.02 -13.74 -0.20
N TRP A 297 18.06 -12.64 -0.96
CA TRP A 297 19.31 -11.93 -1.26
C TRP A 297 19.95 -11.30 -0.02
N LEU A 298 19.16 -10.69 0.86
CA LEU A 298 19.66 -10.17 2.15
C LEU A 298 20.25 -11.29 3.00
N GLN A 299 19.55 -12.42 3.14
CA GLN A 299 20.01 -13.58 3.91
C GLN A 299 21.31 -14.15 3.33
N ARG A 300 21.38 -14.33 2.00
CA ARG A 300 22.59 -14.82 1.33
C ARG A 300 23.78 -13.90 1.55
N SER A 301 23.59 -12.60 1.36
CA SER A 301 24.64 -11.59 1.57
C SER A 301 25.11 -11.56 3.03
N TRP A 302 24.17 -11.67 3.98
CA TRP A 302 24.47 -11.74 5.41
C TRP A 302 25.27 -13.01 5.76
N ARG A 303 24.88 -14.20 5.24
CA ARG A 303 25.58 -15.48 5.48
C ARG A 303 27.06 -15.41 5.09
N GLN A 304 27.42 -14.63 4.05
CA GLN A 304 28.83 -14.47 3.64
C GLN A 304 29.70 -13.75 4.68
N VAL A 305 29.11 -12.94 5.56
CA VAL A 305 29.84 -12.13 6.55
C VAL A 305 29.51 -12.46 8.00
N ALA A 306 28.44 -13.23 8.23
CA ALA A 306 27.97 -13.63 9.54
C ALA A 306 29.01 -14.53 10.26
N PRO A 307 29.18 -14.37 11.58
CA PRO A 307 29.93 -15.31 12.39
C PRO A 307 29.38 -16.74 12.27
N ARG A 308 30.25 -17.74 12.18
CA ARG A 308 29.88 -19.18 12.05
C ARG A 308 28.85 -19.66 13.08
N ARG A 309 28.88 -19.10 14.29
CA ARG A 309 27.91 -19.45 15.35
C ARG A 309 26.46 -19.10 14.97
N LEU A 310 26.25 -18.07 14.17
CA LEU A 310 24.92 -17.63 13.75
C LEU A 310 24.44 -18.41 12.53
N THR A 311 25.32 -18.69 11.57
CA THR A 311 24.95 -19.50 10.40
C THR A 311 24.60 -20.93 10.79
N GLY A 312 25.37 -21.56 11.70
CA GLY A 312 25.07 -22.91 12.17
C GLY A 312 23.74 -23.04 12.93
N LEU A 313 23.25 -21.97 13.57
CA LEU A 313 21.92 -21.96 14.20
C LEU A 313 20.79 -21.88 13.18
N MET A 314 20.99 -21.15 12.08
CA MET A 314 19.99 -21.05 11.00
C MET A 314 19.91 -22.34 10.21
N ASP A 315 21.05 -22.95 9.87
CA ASP A 315 21.09 -24.23 9.15
C ASP A 315 20.37 -25.33 9.94
N ALA A 316 20.58 -25.38 11.26
CA ALA A 316 19.87 -26.32 12.14
C ALA A 316 18.36 -26.04 12.21
N ALA A 317 17.91 -24.78 12.08
CA ALA A 317 16.49 -24.42 12.10
C ALA A 317 15.79 -24.72 10.76
N GLU A 318 16.52 -24.74 9.64
CA GLU A 318 16.01 -25.09 8.31
C GLU A 318 15.88 -26.62 8.10
N GLU A 319 16.52 -27.43 8.94
CA GLU A 319 16.46 -28.91 8.91
C GLU A 319 15.26 -29.52 9.68
N PHE A 320 14.48 -28.72 10.42
CA PHE A 320 13.28 -29.14 11.16
C PHE A 320 11.98 -28.57 10.57
#